data_AF-A0A0K9NHQ4-F1
#
_entry.id   AF-A0A0K9NHQ4-F1
#
_cell.length_a   1.000
_cell.length_b   1.000
_cell.length_c   1.000
_cell.angle_alpha   90.00
_cell.angle_beta   90.00
_cell.angle_gamma   90.00
#
_symmetry.space_group_name_H-M   'P 1'
#
loop_
_entity.id
_entity.type
_entity.pdbx_description
1 polymer ?
#
loop_
_entity_poly.entity_id
_entity_poly.type
_entity_poly.pdbx_seq_one_letter_code
_entity_poly.pdbx_strand_id
1 'polypeptide(L)'
;MIPYAHQNLTWTQHMFNEKVREVRRFGVNAFGRLKGRWRCLQKRTEVKVEDLPVILGACCVLHNVCETMEMEMDVDLLLQIIDKNDNDSDNDQIAAATNWNRIQSIAAEQTRNEIAHNLLHGGNLSDSKRTKTNNQTIRESFWMDE
;
A
#
# COMPACT_ATOMS: atom_id res chain seq x y z
N MET A 1 8.14 1.48 3.70
CA MET A 1 9.36 0.75 3.27
C MET A 1 10.10 1.60 2.25
N ILE A 2 11.41 1.81 2.46
CA ILE A 2 12.22 2.76 1.68
C ILE A 2 13.13 1.98 0.72
N PRO A 3 13.06 2.23 -0.61
CA PRO A 3 13.97 1.63 -1.59
C PRO A 3 15.44 2.00 -1.35
N TYR A 4 16.36 1.21 -1.89
CA TYR A 4 17.76 1.61 -2.03
C TYR A 4 17.89 2.68 -3.13
N ALA A 5 18.60 3.76 -2.84
CA ALA A 5 18.70 4.95 -3.72
C ALA A 5 20.14 5.24 -4.22
N HIS A 6 21.10 4.37 -3.94
CA HIS A 6 22.49 4.54 -4.38
C HIS A 6 22.73 3.92 -5.77
N GLN A 7 23.79 4.36 -6.43
CA GLN A 7 24.25 3.74 -7.68
C GLN A 7 24.85 2.36 -7.42
N ASN A 8 24.87 1.50 -8.44
CA ASN A 8 25.41 0.13 -8.39
C ASN A 8 24.74 -0.76 -7.32
N LEU A 9 23.42 -0.88 -7.39
CA LEU A 9 22.69 -1.80 -6.52
C LEU A 9 23.12 -3.24 -6.76
N THR A 10 23.23 -4.01 -5.68
CA THR A 10 23.34 -5.47 -5.78
C THR A 10 22.04 -6.06 -6.31
N TRP A 11 22.09 -7.29 -6.82
CA TRP A 11 20.90 -7.97 -7.35
C TRP A 11 19.77 -8.09 -6.31
N THR A 12 20.12 -8.32 -5.05
CA THR A 12 19.17 -8.41 -3.92
C THR A 12 18.45 -7.10 -3.66
N GLN A 13 19.18 -5.99 -3.73
CA GLN A 13 18.65 -4.65 -3.57
C GLN A 13 17.75 -4.26 -4.75
N HIS A 14 18.08 -4.70 -5.97
CA HIS A 14 17.20 -4.55 -7.13
C HIS A 14 15.88 -5.30 -6.96
N MET A 15 15.94 -6.58 -6.55
CA MET A 15 14.72 -7.36 -6.26
C MET A 15 13.87 -6.75 -5.15
N PHE A 16 14.53 -6.28 -4.09
CA PHE A 16 13.87 -5.58 -3.00
C PHE A 16 13.12 -4.34 -3.50
N ASN A 17 13.80 -3.48 -4.28
CA ASN A 17 13.20 -2.28 -4.84
C ASN A 17 12.00 -2.61 -5.72
N GLU A 18 12.12 -3.65 -6.55
CA GLU A 18 11.01 -4.12 -7.39
C GLU A 18 9.80 -4.56 -6.53
N LYS A 19 10.04 -5.34 -5.49
CA LYS A 19 8.95 -5.77 -4.59
C LYS A 19 8.30 -4.60 -3.86
N VAL A 20 9.10 -3.61 -3.44
CA VAL A 20 8.58 -2.39 -2.84
C VAL A 20 7.73 -1.60 -3.83
N ARG A 21 8.16 -1.48 -5.09
CA ARG A 21 7.36 -0.84 -6.16
C ARG A 21 6.03 -1.57 -6.36
N GLU A 22 6.07 -2.90 -6.44
CA GLU A 22 4.87 -3.72 -6.62
C GLU A 22 3.87 -3.51 -5.48
N VAL A 23 4.32 -3.60 -4.22
CA VAL A 23 3.47 -3.38 -3.04
C VAL A 23 2.92 -1.94 -3.00
N ARG A 24 3.76 -0.94 -3.32
CA ARG A 24 3.33 0.46 -3.42
C ARG A 24 2.26 0.62 -4.49
N ARG A 25 2.42 0.02 -5.66
CA ARG A 25 1.44 0.06 -6.76
C ARG A 25 0.06 -0.42 -6.30
N PHE A 26 0.00 -1.53 -5.57
CA PHE A 26 -1.26 -2.01 -5.00
C PHE A 26 -1.88 -1.01 -4.02
N GLY A 27 -1.07 -0.41 -3.14
CA GLY A 27 -1.52 0.63 -2.21
C GLY A 27 -2.04 1.87 -2.92
N VAL A 28 -1.27 2.43 -3.87
CA VAL A 28 -1.67 3.61 -4.65
C VAL A 28 -2.95 3.34 -5.43
N ASN A 29 -3.07 2.16 -6.05
CA ASN A 29 -4.29 1.77 -6.75
C ASN A 29 -5.50 1.71 -5.80
N ALA A 30 -5.38 1.03 -4.65
CA ALA A 30 -6.47 0.96 -3.67
C ALA A 30 -6.90 2.35 -3.16
N PHE A 31 -5.96 3.23 -2.84
CA PHE A 31 -6.27 4.61 -2.43
C PHE A 31 -6.83 5.46 -3.58
N GLY A 32 -6.36 5.25 -4.82
CA GLY A 32 -6.92 5.87 -6.02
C GLY A 32 -8.39 5.47 -6.19
N ARG A 33 -8.68 4.18 -6.08
CA ARG A 33 -10.02 3.60 -6.15
C ARG A 33 -10.94 4.13 -5.05
N LEU A 34 -10.45 4.17 -3.81
CA LEU A 34 -11.15 4.77 -2.68
C LEU A 34 -11.50 6.24 -2.98
N LYS A 35 -10.51 7.08 -3.30
CA LYS A 35 -10.77 8.51 -3.59
C LYS A 35 -11.72 8.69 -4.77
N GLY A 36 -11.59 7.83 -5.78
CA GLY A 36 -12.44 7.87 -6.95
C GLY A 36 -13.91 7.55 -6.65
N ARG A 37 -14.20 6.50 -5.88
CA ARG A 37 -15.60 6.10 -5.60
C ARG A 37 -16.35 7.16 -4.80
N TRP A 38 -15.69 7.83 -3.85
CA TRP A 38 -16.35 8.79 -2.96
C TRP A 38 -16.02 10.23 -3.35
N ARG A 39 -17.00 10.93 -3.93
CA ARG A 39 -16.88 12.36 -4.30
C ARG A 39 -16.44 13.26 -3.14
N CYS A 40 -16.82 12.93 -1.90
CA CYS A 40 -16.39 13.66 -0.71
C CYS A 40 -14.87 13.61 -0.49
N LEU A 41 -14.15 12.63 -1.07
CA LEU A 41 -12.70 12.49 -1.00
C LEU A 41 -11.97 13.12 -2.19
N GLN A 42 -12.68 13.48 -3.27
CA GLN A 42 -12.08 14.05 -4.48
C GLN A 42 -11.88 15.56 -4.41
N LYS A 43 -12.78 16.27 -3.70
CA LYS A 43 -12.75 17.72 -3.56
C LYS A 43 -12.40 18.09 -2.12
N ARG A 44 -12.01 19.34 -1.92
CA ARG A 44 -11.84 19.91 -0.58
C ARG A 44 -13.19 19.78 0.16
N THR A 45 -13.24 18.87 1.12
CA THR A 45 -14.48 18.58 1.84
C THR A 45 -14.71 19.70 2.87
N GLU A 46 -15.83 20.42 2.76
CA GLU A 46 -16.26 21.43 3.74
C GLU A 46 -16.90 20.77 4.97
N VAL A 47 -16.21 19.80 5.56
CA VAL A 47 -16.63 19.15 6.81
C VAL A 47 -15.75 19.66 7.93
N LYS A 48 -16.31 19.68 9.14
CA LYS A 48 -15.51 19.95 10.34
C LYS A 48 -14.39 18.92 10.42
N VAL A 49 -13.19 19.37 10.81
CA VAL A 49 -12.01 18.50 10.95
C VAL A 49 -12.29 17.34 11.91
N GLU A 50 -13.17 17.56 12.89
CA GLU A 50 -13.65 16.57 13.86
C GLU A 50 -14.44 15.41 13.23
N ASP A 51 -15.18 15.67 12.15
CA ASP A 51 -16.02 14.68 11.47
C ASP A 51 -15.23 13.89 10.41
N LEU A 52 -14.07 14.39 10.00
CA LEU A 52 -13.24 13.82 8.95
C LEU A 52 -12.82 12.36 9.23
N PRO A 53 -12.39 11.98 10.46
CA PRO A 53 -12.04 10.60 10.77
C PRO A 53 -13.23 9.64 10.57
N VAL A 54 -14.44 10.05 10.93
CA VAL A 54 -15.66 9.24 10.79
C VAL A 54 -15.98 9.02 9.32
N ILE A 55 -15.95 10.09 8.52
CA ILE A 55 -16.19 10.00 7.07
C ILE A 55 -15.15 9.13 6.37
N LEU A 56 -13.86 9.31 6.70
CA LEU A 56 -12.78 8.49 6.16
C LEU A 56 -12.94 7.02 6.56
N GLY A 57 -13.26 6.74 7.83
CA GLY A 57 -13.53 5.39 8.32
C GLY A 57 -14.68 4.73 7.58
N ALA A 58 -15.80 5.43 7.42
CA ALA A 58 -16.96 4.93 6.67
C ALA A 58 -16.61 4.64 5.21
N CYS A 59 -15.88 5.53 4.52
CA CYS A 59 -15.45 5.31 3.15
C CYS A 59 -14.53 4.08 3.02
N CYS A 60 -13.60 3.89 3.96
CA CYS A 60 -12.72 2.71 3.98
C CYS A 60 -13.49 1.39 4.17
N VAL A 61 -14.45 1.36 5.11
CA VAL A 61 -15.28 0.17 5.35
C VAL A 61 -16.12 -0.15 4.12
N LEU A 62 -16.81 0.87 3.56
CA LEU A 62 -17.64 0.68 2.38
C LEU A 62 -16.83 0.27 1.16
N HIS A 63 -15.61 0.82 0.99
CA HIS A 63 -14.66 0.38 -0.03
C HIS A 63 -14.36 -1.10 0.08
N ASN A 64 -13.98 -1.59 1.26
CA ASN A 64 -13.65 -3.00 1.44
C ASN A 64 -14.84 -3.91 1.12
N VAL A 65 -16.07 -3.48 1.44
CA VAL A 65 -17.28 -4.20 1.04
C VAL A 65 -17.44 -4.20 -0.49
N CYS A 66 -17.27 -3.07 -1.16
CA CYS A 66 -17.28 -2.99 -2.63
C CYS A 66 -16.25 -3.92 -3.27
N GLU A 67 -15.03 -3.96 -2.74
CA GLU A 67 -13.96 -4.81 -3.25
C GLU A 67 -14.26 -6.30 -3.02
N THR A 68 -14.80 -6.66 -1.86
CA THR A 68 -15.16 -8.06 -1.53
C THR A 68 -16.33 -8.58 -2.36
N MET A 69 -17.26 -7.69 -2.71
CA MET A 69 -18.42 -8.01 -3.55
C MET A 69 -18.11 -7.84 -5.05
N GLU A 70 -16.87 -7.55 -5.43
CA GLU A 70 -16.44 -7.30 -6.82
C GLU A 70 -17.31 -6.24 -7.53
N MET A 71 -17.82 -5.26 -6.79
CA MET A 71 -18.67 -4.21 -7.36
C MET A 71 -17.85 -3.35 -8.31
N GLU A 72 -18.33 -3.22 -9.53
CA GLU A 72 -17.63 -2.49 -10.59
C GLU A 72 -17.37 -1.02 -10.20
N MET A 73 -16.27 -0.49 -10.74
CA MET A 73 -15.94 0.93 -10.66
C MET A 73 -16.24 1.56 -12.01
N ASP A 74 -16.63 2.84 -11.97
CA ASP A 74 -16.71 3.66 -13.16
C ASP A 74 -15.40 3.60 -13.98
N VAL A 75 -15.51 3.28 -15.27
CA VAL A 75 -14.36 2.99 -16.15
C VAL A 75 -13.50 4.24 -16.35
N ASP A 76 -14.12 5.41 -16.48
CA ASP A 76 -13.43 6.70 -16.64
C ASP A 76 -12.56 7.02 -15.43
N LEU A 77 -13.00 6.60 -14.25
CA LEU A 77 -12.27 6.76 -13.00
C LEU A 77 -11.12 5.74 -12.88
N LEU A 78 -11.33 4.51 -13.35
CA LEU A 78 -10.29 3.48 -13.38
C LEU A 78 -9.13 3.89 -14.30
N LEU A 79 -9.43 4.44 -15.48
CA LEU A 79 -8.43 4.94 -16.43
C LEU A 79 -7.57 6.05 -15.81
N GLN A 80 -8.17 7.01 -15.11
CA GLN A 80 -7.44 8.07 -14.42
C GLN A 80 -6.49 7.55 -13.32
N ILE A 81 -6.81 6.41 -12.70
CA ILE A 81 -5.94 5.78 -11.70
C ILE A 81 -4.76 5.10 -12.38
N ILE A 82 -4.99 4.40 -13.49
CA ILE A 82 -3.95 3.71 -14.27
C ILE A 82 -2.96 4.73 -14.85
N ASP A 83 -3.43 5.80 -15.47
CA ASP A 83 -2.57 6.84 -16.06
C ASP A 83 -1.65 7.52 -15.02
N LYS A 84 -2.11 7.68 -13.78
CA LYS A 84 -1.29 8.22 -12.69
C LYS A 84 -0.21 7.25 -12.23
N ASN A 85 -0.46 5.95 -12.29
CA ASN A 85 0.49 4.92 -11.84
C ASN A 85 1.65 4.72 -12.82
N ASP A 86 1.42 4.89 -14.12
CA ASP A 86 2.46 4.70 -15.14
C ASP A 86 3.43 5.89 -15.24
N ASN A 87 2.99 7.09 -14.86
CA ASN A 87 3.81 8.31 -14.86
C ASN A 87 4.77 8.42 -13.64
N ASP A 88 4.65 7.55 -12.64
CA ASP A 88 5.53 7.51 -11.45
C ASP A 88 6.83 6.69 -11.69
N SER A 89 7.02 6.12 -12.89
CA SER A 89 8.14 5.20 -13.19
C SER A 89 9.54 5.83 -13.04
N ASP A 90 9.72 7.13 -13.31
CA ASP A 90 11.07 7.67 -13.53
C ASP A 90 11.50 8.79 -12.57
N ASN A 91 10.61 9.34 -11.74
CA ASN A 91 10.93 10.52 -10.90
C ASN A 91 11.22 10.20 -9.42
N ASP A 92 10.92 9.00 -8.95
CA ASP A 92 11.09 8.62 -7.53
C ASP A 92 12.57 8.45 -7.11
N GLN A 93 13.49 8.25 -8.06
CA GLN A 93 14.93 8.11 -7.76
C GLN A 93 15.60 9.44 -7.38
N ILE A 94 15.12 10.57 -7.89
CA ILE A 94 15.80 11.88 -7.75
C ILE A 94 15.19 12.70 -6.59
N ALA A 95 13.87 12.67 -6.40
CA ALA A 95 13.22 13.41 -5.31
C ALA A 95 13.43 12.77 -3.92
N ALA A 96 13.67 11.46 -3.85
CA ALA A 96 13.76 10.72 -2.59
C ALA A 96 15.15 10.74 -1.93
N ALA A 97 16.23 10.89 -2.72
CA ALA A 97 17.61 10.83 -2.25
C ALA A 97 17.96 11.96 -1.26
N THR A 98 17.26 13.09 -1.30
CA THR A 98 17.63 14.28 -0.52
C THR A 98 16.92 14.36 0.83
N ASN A 99 15.74 13.73 1.00
CA ASN A 99 14.91 13.89 2.20
C ASN A 99 14.80 12.60 3.06
N TRP A 100 14.66 11.41 2.45
CA TRP A 100 14.43 10.16 3.21
C TRP A 100 15.68 9.63 3.91
N ASN A 101 16.87 9.98 3.42
CA ASN A 101 18.15 9.61 4.03
C ASN A 101 18.31 10.22 5.44
N ARG A 102 17.61 11.31 5.76
CA ARG A 102 17.69 11.97 7.08
C ARG A 102 16.83 11.27 8.16
N ILE A 103 15.97 10.33 7.78
CA ILE A 103 15.05 9.60 8.67
C ILE A 103 15.32 8.08 8.60
N GLN A 104 16.57 7.65 8.40
CA GLN A 104 16.90 6.23 8.47
C GLN A 104 17.42 5.87 9.86
N SER A 105 16.60 5.15 10.63
CA SER A 105 17.06 4.45 11.83
C SER A 105 17.93 3.27 11.41
N ILE A 106 19.04 3.04 12.10
CA ILE A 106 19.93 1.88 11.90
C ILE A 106 19.14 0.57 11.92
N ALA A 107 18.14 0.45 12.81
CA ALA A 107 17.29 -0.74 12.90
C ALA A 107 16.42 -0.94 11.64
N ALA A 108 15.93 0.14 11.04
CA ALA A 108 15.12 0.07 9.82
C ALA A 108 15.99 -0.32 8.61
N GLU A 109 17.23 0.15 8.56
CA GLU A 109 18.20 -0.25 7.55
C GLU A 109 18.60 -1.72 7.68
N GLN A 110 18.86 -2.21 8.90
CA GLN A 110 19.14 -3.63 9.16
C GLN A 110 17.97 -4.52 8.72
N THR A 111 16.74 -4.18 9.13
CA THR A 111 15.53 -4.90 8.71
C THR A 111 15.39 -4.93 7.18
N ARG A 112 15.66 -3.81 6.51
CA ARG A 112 15.64 -3.72 5.03
C ARG A 112 16.64 -4.69 4.41
N ASN A 113 17.87 -4.69 4.92
CA ASN A 113 18.96 -5.52 4.42
C ASN A 113 18.67 -7.01 4.64
N GLU A 114 18.10 -7.38 5.80
CA GLU A 114 17.64 -8.74 6.07
C GLU A 114 16.57 -9.20 5.09
N ILE A 115 15.57 -8.35 4.81
CA ILE A 115 14.53 -8.66 3.82
C ILE A 115 15.17 -8.85 2.43
N ALA A 116 16.02 -7.92 2.00
CA ALA A 116 16.70 -8.00 0.70
C ALA A 116 17.53 -9.28 0.57
N HIS A 117 18.29 -9.63 1.60
CA HIS A 117 19.06 -10.87 1.66
C HIS A 117 18.16 -12.10 1.58
N ASN A 118 17.06 -12.13 2.34
CA ASN A 118 16.13 -13.27 2.37
C ASN A 118 15.37 -13.45 1.05
N LEU A 119 15.22 -12.41 0.22
CA LEU A 119 14.65 -12.55 -1.13
C LEU A 119 15.48 -13.46 -2.04
N LEU A 120 16.79 -13.61 -1.81
CA LEU A 120 17.63 -14.59 -2.52
C LEU A 120 17.39 -16.03 -2.07
N HIS A 121 17.31 -16.22 -0.75
CA HIS A 121 17.33 -17.54 -0.13
C HIS A 121 15.92 -18.11 0.10
N GLY A 122 14.89 -17.27 -0.07
CA GLY A 122 13.49 -17.53 0.25
C GLY A 122 12.70 -18.33 -0.80
N GLY A 123 13.32 -18.86 -1.85
CA GLY A 123 12.71 -19.90 -2.68
C GLY A 123 12.28 -21.14 -1.89
N ASN A 124 12.77 -21.29 -0.65
CA ASN A 124 12.45 -22.37 0.29
C ASN A 124 11.76 -21.89 1.59
N LEU A 125 10.98 -20.81 1.56
CA LEU A 125 9.89 -20.65 2.54
C LEU A 125 8.64 -21.39 2.04
N SER A 126 8.79 -22.68 1.76
CA SER A 126 7.66 -23.59 1.69
C SER A 126 7.02 -23.69 3.08
N ASP A 127 5.74 -23.34 3.14
CA ASP A 127 4.72 -23.87 4.04
C ASP A 127 4.82 -23.74 5.57
N SER A 128 5.87 -23.20 6.19
CA SER A 128 5.97 -23.26 7.67
C SER A 128 5.38 -22.09 8.47
N LYS A 129 4.71 -21.10 7.86
CA LYS A 129 3.94 -20.06 8.60
C LYS A 129 2.53 -19.81 8.07
N ARG A 130 1.98 -20.72 7.27
CA ARG A 130 0.51 -20.81 7.09
C ARG A 130 -0.09 -21.62 8.24
N THR A 131 0.20 -21.23 9.48
CA THR A 131 -0.65 -21.62 10.59
C THR A 131 -1.97 -20.92 10.35
N LYS A 132 -2.96 -21.75 10.01
CA LYS A 132 -4.37 -21.41 9.87
C LYS A 132 -4.84 -20.66 11.12
N THR A 133 -4.76 -19.33 11.12
CA THR A 133 -5.70 -18.53 11.90
C THR A 133 -6.86 -18.29 10.98
N ASN A 134 -7.89 -19.10 11.17
CA ASN A 134 -9.18 -19.05 10.48
C ASN A 134 -9.66 -17.61 10.25
N ASN A 135 -9.79 -17.21 8.99
CA ASN A 135 -10.66 -16.09 8.59
C ASN A 135 -12.16 -16.46 8.65
N GLN A 136 -12.54 -17.28 9.63
CA GLN A 136 -13.92 -17.63 9.96
C GLN A 136 -14.32 -17.09 11.36
N THR A 137 -13.40 -16.54 12.16
CA THR A 137 -13.70 -16.14 13.56
C THR A 137 -13.55 -14.64 13.83
N ILE A 138 -13.14 -13.81 12.86
CA ILE A 138 -13.10 -12.33 13.01
C ILE A 138 -14.35 -11.65 12.40
N ARG A 139 -15.30 -12.44 11.84
CA ARG A 139 -16.54 -11.90 11.27
C ARG A 139 -17.68 -11.72 12.27
N GLU A 140 -17.52 -12.17 13.52
CA GLU A 140 -18.61 -12.16 14.52
C GLU A 140 -18.37 -11.22 15.71
N SER A 141 -17.18 -10.66 15.88
CA SER A 141 -16.84 -9.80 17.04
C SER A 141 -16.94 -8.29 16.78
N PHE A 142 -17.50 -7.87 15.64
CA PHE A 142 -17.64 -6.44 15.30
C PHE A 142 -19.10 -5.97 15.18
N TRP A 143 -20.09 -6.84 15.42
CA TRP A 143 -21.53 -6.52 15.31
C TRP A 143 -22.38 -6.96 16.51
N MET A 144 -21.78 -7.21 17.66
CA MET A 144 -22.52 -7.35 18.91
C MET A 144 -21.79 -6.58 19.99
N ASP A 145 -22.18 -5.33 20.17
CA ASP A 145 -22.41 -4.75 21.49
C ASP A 145 -23.51 -3.68 21.30
N GLU A 146 -24.60 -3.86 22.04
CA GLU A 146 -25.83 -3.04 22.10
C GLU A 146 -25.59 -1.58 22.52
#